data_AF-A0A8J6I8Z9-F1
#
_entry.id   AF-A0A8J6I8Z9-F1
#
_cell.length_a   1.000
_cell.length_b   1.000
_cell.length_c   1.000
_cell.angle_alpha   90.00
_cell.angle_beta   90.00
_cell.angle_gamma   90.00
#
_symmetry.space_group_name_H-M   'P 1'
#
loop_
_entity.id
_entity.type
_entity.pdbx_description
1 polymer ?
#
loop_
_entity_poly.entity_id
_entity_poly.type
_entity_poly.pdbx_seq_one_letter_code
_entity_poly.pdbx_strand_id
1 'polypeptide(L)'
;MAERTLRLVAPEQLATDWETAWADALITLELDVTRAERLLTDGTPAVAVAPRPDWVAPALSGPLPERLRARAEAIAARQLRLAEDLSRAVAAARQELRLAERIQAHALDRSTPAFLDASF
;
A
#
# COMPACT_ATOMS: atom_id res chain seq x y z
N MET A 1 -49.85 -10.32 -17.51
CA MET A 1 -49.32 -11.58 -16.93
C MET A 1 -47.93 -11.79 -17.53
N ALA A 2 -46.89 -11.42 -16.78
CA ALA A 2 -45.51 -11.50 -17.27
C ALA A 2 -44.93 -12.86 -16.91
N GLU A 3 -44.65 -13.68 -17.92
CA GLU A 3 -43.89 -14.92 -17.79
C GLU A 3 -42.51 -14.59 -17.25
N ARG A 4 -42.30 -14.89 -15.96
CA ARG A 4 -41.01 -14.77 -15.31
C ARG A 4 -40.18 -15.98 -15.74
N THR A 5 -39.46 -15.83 -16.85
CA THR A 5 -38.50 -16.82 -17.35
C THR A 5 -37.44 -17.05 -16.27
N LEU A 6 -37.62 -18.10 -15.47
CA LEU A 6 -36.62 -18.60 -14.55
C LEU A 6 -35.46 -19.13 -15.40
N ARG A 7 -34.48 -18.26 -15.68
CA ARG A 7 -33.21 -18.67 -16.28
C ARG A 7 -32.50 -19.54 -15.25
N LEU A 8 -32.56 -20.86 -15.43
CA LEU A 8 -31.72 -21.79 -14.71
C LEU A 8 -30.28 -21.46 -15.08
N VAL A 9 -29.56 -20.77 -14.20
CA VAL A 9 -28.12 -20.58 -14.38
C VAL A 9 -27.49 -21.96 -14.23
N ALA A 10 -26.80 -22.40 -15.27
CA ALA A 10 -26.19 -23.71 -15.29
C ALA A 10 -25.01 -23.74 -14.29
N PRO A 11 -24.79 -24.87 -13.58
CA PRO A 11 -23.77 -24.97 -12.53
C PRO A 11 -22.36 -24.71 -13.06
N GLU A 12 -22.07 -25.04 -14.33
CA GLU A 12 -20.78 -24.73 -14.96
C GLU A 12 -20.52 -23.23 -15.11
N GLN A 13 -21.57 -22.43 -15.31
CA GLN A 13 -21.44 -20.98 -15.44
C GLN A 13 -21.18 -20.33 -14.07
N LEU A 14 -21.84 -20.82 -13.02
CA LEU A 14 -21.56 -20.37 -11.64
C LEU A 14 -20.11 -20.69 -11.22
N ALA A 15 -19.60 -21.86 -11.58
CA ALA A 15 -18.21 -22.22 -11.30
C ALA A 15 -17.22 -21.30 -12.04
N THR A 16 -17.51 -20.98 -13.31
CA THR A 16 -16.68 -20.08 -14.11
C THR A 16 -16.71 -18.64 -13.58
N ASP A 17 -17.89 -18.14 -13.21
CA ASP A 17 -18.08 -16.80 -12.66
C ASP A 17 -17.38 -16.64 -11.30
N TRP A 18 -17.48 -17.67 -10.44
CA TRP A 18 -16.74 -17.74 -9.18
C TRP A 18 -15.23 -17.65 -9.37
N GLU A 19 -14.70 -18.45 -10.28
CA GLU A 19 -13.26 -18.53 -10.51
C GLU A 19 -12.70 -17.25 -11.13
N THR A 20 -13.51 -16.61 -12.00
CA THR A 20 -13.20 -15.31 -12.60
C THR A 20 -13.19 -14.21 -11.53
N ALA A 21 -14.18 -14.19 -10.62
CA ALA A 21 -14.21 -13.23 -9.52
C ALA A 21 -12.97 -13.31 -8.62
N TRP A 22 -12.50 -14.53 -8.32
CA TRP A 22 -11.24 -14.71 -7.59
C TRP A 22 -10.01 -14.23 -8.37
N ALA A 23 -9.95 -14.52 -9.67
CA ALA A 23 -8.85 -14.08 -10.51
C ALA A 23 -8.78 -12.54 -10.57
N ASP A 24 -9.91 -11.87 -10.75
CA ASP A 24 -10.02 -10.41 -10.79
C ASP A 24 -9.61 -9.78 -9.46
N ALA A 25 -10.08 -10.33 -8.33
CA ALA A 25 -9.67 -9.86 -7.01
C ALA A 25 -8.15 -9.98 -6.79
N LEU A 26 -7.53 -11.09 -7.21
CA LEU A 26 -6.08 -11.26 -7.13
C LEU A 26 -5.31 -10.31 -8.06
N ILE A 27 -5.86 -9.99 -9.25
CA ILE A 27 -5.28 -8.98 -10.16
C ILE A 27 -5.27 -7.60 -9.49
N THR A 28 -6.41 -7.18 -8.93
CA THR A 28 -6.50 -5.89 -8.22
C THR A 28 -5.51 -5.83 -7.05
N LEU A 29 -5.43 -6.90 -6.25
CA LEU A 29 -4.51 -6.97 -5.12
C LEU A 29 -3.04 -6.88 -5.58
N GLU A 30 -2.69 -7.57 -6.67
CA GLU A 30 -1.34 -7.56 -7.22
C GLU A 30 -0.93 -6.19 -7.79
N LEU A 31 -1.86 -5.47 -8.41
CA LEU A 31 -1.65 -4.09 -8.85
C LEU A 31 -1.38 -3.16 -7.66
N ASP A 32 -2.13 -3.32 -6.57
CA ASP A 32 -1.95 -2.55 -5.35
C ASP A 32 -0.59 -2.81 -4.69
N VAL A 33 -0.18 -4.07 -4.59
CA VAL A 33 1.14 -4.45 -4.05
C VAL A 33 2.25 -3.87 -4.92
N THR A 34 2.15 -4.01 -6.24
CA THR A 34 3.14 -3.47 -7.19
C THR A 34 3.26 -1.95 -7.09
N ARG A 35 2.13 -1.25 -6.90
CA ARG A 35 2.12 0.19 -6.69
C ARG A 35 2.81 0.58 -5.38
N ALA A 36 2.53 -0.13 -4.29
CA ALA A 36 3.12 0.15 -2.99
C ALA A 36 4.63 -0.13 -2.96
N GLU A 37 5.09 -1.22 -3.60
CA GLU A 37 6.52 -1.52 -3.78
C GLU A 37 7.24 -0.40 -4.55
N ARG A 38 6.62 0.12 -5.62
CA ARG A 38 7.17 1.26 -6.37
C ARG A 38 7.25 2.53 -5.53
N LEU A 39 6.18 2.87 -4.80
CA LEU A 39 6.19 4.05 -3.92
C LEU A 39 7.30 3.98 -2.88
N LEU A 40 7.57 2.78 -2.34
CA LEU A 40 8.64 2.58 -1.38
C LEU A 40 10.04 2.71 -2.00
N THR A 41 10.20 2.24 -3.24
CA THR A 41 11.48 2.26 -3.97
C THR A 41 11.80 3.65 -4.51
N ASP A 42 10.81 4.35 -5.08
CA ASP A 42 11.01 5.62 -5.77
C ASP A 42 11.30 6.78 -4.81
N GLY A 43 10.98 6.62 -3.52
CA GLY A 43 11.26 7.59 -2.45
C GLY A 43 10.62 8.99 -2.65
N THR A 44 9.87 9.16 -3.74
CA THR A 44 9.31 10.45 -4.12
C THR A 44 8.08 10.69 -3.26
N PRO A 45 8.01 11.85 -2.55
CA PRO A 45 6.80 12.18 -1.80
C PRO A 45 5.64 12.17 -2.79
N ALA A 46 4.70 11.26 -2.57
CA ALA A 46 3.50 11.20 -3.39
C ALA A 46 2.86 12.59 -3.34
N VAL A 47 2.74 13.25 -4.50
CA VAL A 47 1.92 14.47 -4.66
C VAL A 47 0.61 14.20 -3.93
N ALA A 48 0.26 15.02 -2.93
CA ALA A 48 -0.82 14.79 -1.98
C ALA A 48 -2.01 14.10 -2.66
N VAL A 49 -2.02 12.76 -2.57
CA VAL A 49 -3.02 11.95 -3.26
C VAL A 49 -4.28 12.11 -2.43
N ALA A 50 -5.41 12.36 -3.08
CA ALA A 50 -6.71 12.33 -2.40
C ALA A 50 -6.78 11.07 -1.51
N PRO A 51 -7.35 11.17 -0.29
CA PRO A 51 -7.43 10.03 0.60
C PRO A 51 -8.05 8.85 -0.14
N ARG A 52 -7.29 7.76 -0.24
CA ARG A 52 -7.75 6.54 -0.90
C ARG A 52 -8.91 5.99 -0.07
N PRO A 53 -9.99 5.48 -0.71
CA PRO A 53 -11.00 4.73 0.04
C PRO A 53 -10.34 3.61 0.83
N ASP A 54 -10.85 3.34 2.03
CA ASP A 54 -10.41 2.22 2.86
C ASP A 54 -10.45 0.93 2.04
N TRP A 55 -9.47 0.06 2.26
CA TRP A 55 -9.45 -1.24 1.60
C TRP A 55 -10.63 -2.07 2.10
N VAL A 56 -11.47 -2.51 1.17
CA VAL A 56 -12.61 -3.39 1.44
C VAL A 56 -12.28 -4.76 0.87
N ALA A 57 -12.42 -5.79 1.70
CA ALA A 57 -12.25 -7.16 1.24
C ALA A 57 -13.27 -7.48 0.13
N PRO A 58 -12.84 -8.08 -0.99
CA PRO A 58 -13.74 -8.41 -2.09
C PRO A 58 -14.79 -9.43 -1.61
N ALA A 59 -16.05 -9.20 -1.99
CA ALA A 59 -17.14 -10.14 -1.71
C ALA A 59 -17.05 -11.33 -2.67
N LEU A 60 -16.24 -12.32 -2.29
CA LEU A 60 -15.97 -13.50 -3.10
C LEU A 60 -16.89 -14.65 -2.68
N SER A 61 -17.52 -15.25 -3.68
CA SER A 61 -18.45 -16.36 -3.50
C SER A 61 -17.66 -17.65 -3.27
N GLY A 62 -17.63 -18.22 -2.07
CA GLY A 62 -16.99 -19.53 -1.84
C GLY A 62 -15.44 -19.50 -1.73
N PRO A 63 -14.80 -20.67 -1.57
CA PRO A 63 -13.37 -20.78 -1.24
C PRO A 63 -12.46 -20.32 -2.39
N LEU A 64 -11.16 -20.23 -2.13
CA LEU A 64 -10.16 -19.96 -3.18
C LEU A 64 -10.03 -21.20 -4.11
N PRO A 65 -10.13 -21.03 -5.44
CA PRO A 65 -9.87 -22.10 -6.39
C PRO A 65 -8.42 -22.61 -6.30
N GLU A 66 -8.21 -23.93 -6.29
CA GLU A 66 -6.88 -24.54 -6.11
C GLU A 66 -5.86 -24.06 -7.16
N ARG A 67 -6.29 -23.82 -8.41
CA ARG A 67 -5.41 -23.31 -9.47
C ARG A 67 -4.82 -21.93 -9.16
N LEU A 68 -5.52 -21.14 -8.34
CA LEU A 68 -5.12 -19.78 -7.96
C LEU A 68 -4.32 -19.76 -6.64
N ARG A 69 -4.22 -20.89 -5.93
CA ARG A 69 -3.57 -20.98 -4.61
C ARG A 69 -2.11 -20.52 -4.66
N ALA A 70 -1.32 -21.06 -5.59
CA ALA A 70 0.09 -20.68 -5.73
C ALA A 70 0.27 -19.18 -6.00
N ARG A 71 -0.62 -18.58 -6.79
CA ARG A 71 -0.60 -17.12 -7.06
C ARG A 71 -0.95 -16.32 -5.81
N ALA A 72 -1.98 -16.72 -5.07
CA ALA A 72 -2.37 -16.06 -3.84
C ALA A 72 -1.26 -16.11 -2.78
N GLU A 73 -0.61 -17.27 -2.61
CA GLU A 73 0.53 -17.45 -1.71
C GLU A 73 1.71 -16.55 -2.10
N ALA A 74 2.02 -16.43 -3.39
CA ALA A 74 3.07 -15.55 -3.88
C ALA A 74 2.78 -14.07 -3.60
N ILE A 75 1.53 -13.63 -3.77
CA ILE A 75 1.09 -12.27 -3.44
C ILE A 75 1.19 -12.02 -1.93
N ALA A 76 0.72 -12.96 -1.10
CA ALA A 76 0.79 -12.84 0.36
C ALA A 76 2.25 -12.74 0.86
N ALA A 77 3.16 -13.53 0.29
CA ALA A 77 4.58 -13.46 0.63
C ALA A 77 5.20 -12.10 0.26
N ARG A 78 4.81 -11.49 -0.87
CA ARG A 78 5.23 -10.12 -1.23
C ARG A 78 4.69 -9.08 -0.25
N GLN A 79 3.41 -9.20 0.14
CA GLN A 79 2.80 -8.30 1.11
C GLN A 79 3.51 -8.32 2.46
N LEU A 80 3.91 -9.49 2.95
CA LEU A 80 4.65 -9.60 4.21
C LEU A 80 6.02 -8.90 4.13
N ARG A 81 6.78 -9.14 3.05
CA ARG A 81 8.07 -8.44 2.83
C ARG A 81 7.88 -6.93 2.74
N LEU A 82 6.87 -6.48 2.00
CA LEU A 82 6.54 -5.07 1.87
C LEU A 82 6.19 -4.43 3.23
N ALA A 83 5.44 -5.13 4.10
CA ALA A 83 5.10 -4.64 5.43
C ALA A 83 6.35 -4.48 6.32
N GLU A 84 7.32 -5.40 6.21
CA GLU A 84 8.61 -5.29 6.89
C GLU A 84 9.44 -4.12 6.35
N ASP A 85 9.53 -3.98 5.02
CA ASP A 85 10.27 -2.89 4.37
C ASP A 85 9.67 -1.53 4.72
N LEU A 86 8.33 -1.42 4.71
CA LEU A 86 7.62 -0.21 5.11
C LEU A 86 7.92 0.16 6.57
N SER A 87 7.90 -0.83 7.46
CA SER A 87 8.20 -0.61 8.88
C SER A 87 9.64 -0.09 9.08
N ARG A 88 10.59 -0.64 8.32
CA ARG A 88 11.99 -0.16 8.31
C ARG A 88 12.09 1.28 7.80
N ALA A 89 11.43 1.59 6.68
CA ALA A 89 11.42 2.93 6.10
C ALA A 89 10.82 3.98 7.05
N VAL A 90 9.71 3.67 7.72
CA VAL A 90 9.09 4.55 8.72
C VAL A 90 10.03 4.79 9.91
N ALA A 91 10.73 3.76 10.38
CA ALA A 91 11.70 3.89 11.47
C ALA A 91 12.88 4.79 11.07
N ALA A 92 13.42 4.63 9.84
CA ALA A 92 14.48 5.45 9.30
C ALA A 92 14.04 6.92 9.16
N ALA A 93 12.89 7.18 8.56
CA ALA A 93 12.33 8.53 8.40
C ALA A 93 12.15 9.24 9.76
N ARG A 94 11.67 8.53 10.79
CA ARG A 94 11.55 9.08 12.16
C ARG A 94 12.90 9.41 12.79
N GLN A 95 13.96 8.68 12.46
CA GLN A 95 15.31 8.99 12.95
C GLN A 95 15.89 10.22 12.23
N GLU A 96 15.68 10.34 10.92
CA GLU A 96 16.10 11.49 10.13
C GLU A 96 15.41 12.78 10.59
N LEU A 97 14.10 12.73 10.83
CA LEU A 97 13.33 13.86 11.36
C LEU A 97 13.88 14.32 12.72
N ARG A 98 14.14 13.39 13.64
CA ARG A 98 14.74 13.72 14.96
C ARG A 98 16.13 14.34 14.83
N LEU A 99 16.94 13.90 13.87
CA LEU A 99 18.24 14.50 13.62
C LEU A 99 18.11 15.92 13.06
N ALA A 100 17.21 16.11 12.10
CA ALA A 100 16.94 17.42 11.51
C ALA A 100 16.46 18.43 12.58
N GLU A 101 15.55 18.01 13.46
CA GLU A 101 15.08 18.82 14.59
C GLU A 101 16.22 19.23 15.52
N ARG A 102 17.15 18.32 15.85
CA ARG A 102 18.32 18.62 16.69
C ARG A 102 19.26 19.60 16.02
N ILE A 103 19.54 19.43 14.73
CA ILE A 103 20.40 20.35 13.97
C ILE A 103 19.77 21.75 13.95
N GLN A 104 18.46 21.84 13.69
CA GLN A 104 17.73 23.10 13.69
C GLN A 104 17.79 23.79 15.07
N ALA A 105 17.59 23.04 16.16
CA ALA A 105 17.69 23.58 17.51
C ALA A 105 19.11 24.13 17.82
N HIS A 106 20.17 23.39 17.45
CA HIS A 106 21.55 23.84 17.65
C HIS A 106 21.97 24.99 16.71
N ALA A 107 21.36 25.12 15.53
CA ALA A 107 21.59 26.24 14.63
C ALA A 107 21.02 27.54 15.21
N LEU A 108 19.82 27.48 15.81
CA LEU A 108 19.20 28.62 16.49
C LEU A 108 20.00 29.05 17.74
N ASP A 109 20.56 28.09 18.49
CA ASP A 109 21.38 28.36 19.69
C ASP A 109 22.73 29.03 19.34
N ARG A 110 23.39 28.60 18.26
CA ARG A 110 24.64 29.22 17.76
C ARG A 110 24.44 30.51 16.97
N SER A 111 23.20 30.88 16.66
CA SER A 111 22.85 32.11 15.93
C SER A 111 22.74 33.33 16.85
N THR A 112 23.29 33.31 18.07
CA THR A 112 23.44 34.56 18.84
C THR A 112 24.48 35.43 18.13
N PRO A 113 24.11 36.58 17.54
CA PRO A 113 25.07 37.43 16.87
C PRO A 113 26.03 38.01 17.92
N ALA A 114 27.29 37.60 17.90
CA ALA A 114 28.32 38.18 18.73
C ALA A 114 28.92 39.40 18.02
N PHE A 115 28.70 40.59 18.57
CA PHE A 115 29.40 41.80 18.13
C PHE A 115 30.84 41.75 18.63
N LEU A 116 31.80 41.65 17.71
CA LEU A 116 33.20 41.84 18.01
C LEU A 116 33.49 43.34 17.98
N ASP A 117 33.78 43.92 19.14
CA ASP A 117 34.27 45.30 19.24
C ASP A 117 35.74 45.32 18.78
N ALA A 118 35.97 45.84 17.59
CA ALA A 118 37.30 46.08 17.04
C ALA A 118 37.72 47.52 17.34
N SER A 119 37.95 47.81 18.61
CA SER A 119 38.60 49.05 19.04
C SER A 119 40.10 48.80 19.23
N PHE A 120 40.91 49.45 18.39
CA PHE A 120 42.38 49.51 18.47
C PHE A 120 42.82 50.79 19.20
#